data_AF-D2R1H5-F1
#
_entry.id   AF-D2R1H5-F1
#
_cell.length_a   1.000
_cell.length_b   1.000
_cell.length_c   1.000
_cell.angle_alpha   90.00
_cell.angle_beta   90.00
_cell.angle_gamma   90.00
#
_symmetry.space_group_name_H-M   'P 1'
#
loop_
_entity.id
_entity.type
_entity.pdbx_description
1 polymer ?
#
loop_
_entity_poly.entity_id
_entity_poly.type
_entity_poly.pdbx_seq_one_letter_code
_entity_poly.pdbx_strand_id
1 'polypeptide(L)'
;MGRVYQHQPKWKSIRVPLRVIESVYGRDNFDNAGDDMGDDLRELSDWPGQYRCRFNFDTVHPNPWYHALVFEVEGVPDPVIARLVEMLIGRGLIPSSDTPDA
;
A
#
# COMPACT_ATOMS: atom_id res chain seq x y z
N MET A 1 8.46 -39.46 -3.34
CA MET A 1 8.80 -38.09 -3.78
C MET A 1 7.69 -37.14 -3.36
N GLY A 2 7.90 -36.35 -2.30
CA GLY A 2 6.94 -35.32 -1.91
C GLY A 2 6.97 -34.17 -2.91
N ARG A 3 5.82 -33.77 -3.45
CA ARG A 3 5.70 -32.49 -4.16
C ARG A 3 5.99 -31.39 -3.15
N VAL A 4 7.10 -30.69 -3.34
CA VAL A 4 7.30 -29.38 -2.73
C VAL A 4 6.27 -28.47 -3.41
N TYR A 5 5.14 -28.23 -2.76
CA TYR A 5 4.25 -27.15 -3.16
C TYR A 5 5.04 -25.87 -2.97
N GLN A 6 5.65 -25.35 -4.05
CA GLN A 6 6.15 -23.99 -4.10
C GLN A 6 4.92 -23.10 -3.93
N HIS A 7 4.62 -22.74 -2.69
CA HIS A 7 3.67 -21.67 -2.40
C HIS A 7 4.33 -20.42 -2.98
N GLN A 8 3.96 -20.04 -4.20
CA GLN A 8 4.37 -18.72 -4.68
C GLN A 8 3.85 -17.71 -3.66
N PRO A 9 4.73 -16.87 -3.11
CA PRO A 9 4.32 -15.94 -2.09
C PRO A 9 3.27 -15.00 -2.69
N LYS A 10 2.10 -14.95 -2.05
CA LYS A 10 0.98 -14.15 -2.52
C LYS A 10 1.29 -12.68 -2.21
N TRP A 11 1.43 -11.88 -3.26
CA TRP A 11 1.50 -10.43 -3.15
C TRP A 11 0.12 -9.89 -2.81
N LYS A 12 0.07 -8.97 -1.86
CA LYS A 12 -1.14 -8.22 -1.51
C LYS A 12 -0.92 -6.77 -1.87
N SER A 13 -1.89 -6.20 -2.59
CA SER A 13 -1.80 -4.85 -3.13
C SER A 13 -2.74 -3.91 -2.37
N ILE A 14 -2.22 -2.74 -2.02
CA ILE A 14 -2.95 -1.60 -1.51
C ILE A 14 -2.83 -0.51 -2.58
N ARG A 15 -3.98 0.03 -3.02
CA ARG A 15 -4.05 1.04 -4.07
C ARG A 15 -4.42 2.38 -3.45
N VAL A 16 -3.57 3.38 -3.65
CA VAL A 16 -3.74 4.72 -3.13
C VAL A 16 -3.83 5.69 -4.31
N PRO A 17 -4.98 6.36 -4.54
CA PRO A 17 -5.12 7.30 -5.65
C PRO A 17 -4.09 8.44 -5.56
N LEU A 18 -3.45 8.82 -6.67
CA LEU A 18 -2.43 9.88 -6.67
C LEU A 18 -3.01 11.21 -6.19
N ARG A 19 -4.26 11.52 -6.56
CA ARG A 19 -4.98 12.71 -6.08
C ARG A 19 -5.08 12.79 -4.55
N VAL A 20 -5.18 11.65 -3.87
CA VAL A 20 -5.25 11.58 -2.41
C VAL A 20 -3.87 11.87 -1.83
N ILE A 21 -2.82 11.29 -2.40
CA ILE A 21 -1.44 11.57 -2.00
C ILE A 21 -1.13 13.06 -2.15
N GLU A 22 -1.47 13.65 -3.30
CA GLU A 22 -1.25 15.08 -3.55
C GLU A 22 -2.04 15.97 -2.57
N SER A 23 -3.23 15.55 -2.15
CA SER A 23 -4.02 16.26 -1.14
C SER A 23 -3.40 16.21 0.26
N VAL A 24 -2.71 15.12 0.62
CA VAL A 24 -2.14 14.93 1.96
C VAL A 24 -0.71 15.46 2.04
N TYR A 25 0.11 15.14 1.03
CA TYR A 25 1.55 15.41 1.02
C TYR A 25 1.93 16.62 0.16
N GLY A 26 1.01 17.13 -0.65
CA GLY A 26 1.30 18.14 -1.67
C GLY A 26 1.66 17.52 -3.03
N ARG A 27 1.62 18.35 -4.07
CA ARG A 27 1.85 17.94 -5.46
C ARG A 27 3.21 17.27 -5.64
N ASP A 28 3.24 16.18 -6.39
CA ASP A 28 4.44 15.40 -6.75
C ASP A 28 5.23 14.79 -5.55
N ASN A 29 4.71 14.85 -4.32
CA ASN A 29 5.35 14.27 -3.12
C ASN A 29 5.02 12.78 -2.92
N PHE A 30 5.08 11.99 -4.00
CA PHE A 30 4.80 10.54 -3.96
C PHE A 30 5.88 9.77 -3.20
N ASP A 31 7.13 10.24 -3.24
CA ASP A 31 8.25 9.62 -2.52
C ASP A 31 8.04 9.71 -1.01
N ASN A 32 7.64 10.87 -0.49
CA ASN A 32 7.33 11.04 0.94
C ASN A 32 6.19 10.12 1.40
N ALA A 33 5.15 9.97 0.58
CA ALA A 33 4.07 9.04 0.86
C ALA A 33 4.54 7.58 0.83
N GLY A 34 5.45 7.23 -0.10
CA GLY A 34 6.08 5.92 -0.18
C GLY A 34 6.96 5.60 1.03
N ASP A 35 7.76 6.57 1.50
CA ASP A 35 8.59 6.45 2.69
C ASP A 35 7.71 6.19 3.93
N ASP A 36 6.65 6.97 4.11
CA ASP A 36 5.70 6.78 5.21
C ASP A 36 4.98 5.42 5.16
N MET A 37 4.57 4.95 3.96
CA MET A 37 4.00 3.61 3.79
C MET A 37 5.01 2.51 4.13
N GLY A 38 6.29 2.70 3.77
CA GLY A 38 7.37 1.78 4.08
C GLY A 38 7.70 1.75 5.57
N ASP A 39 7.64 2.91 6.23
CA ASP A 39 7.84 3.07 7.66
C ASP A 39 6.71 2.41 8.46
N ASP A 40 5.45 2.56 8.04
CA ASP A 40 4.31 1.87 8.64
C ASP A 40 4.45 0.33 8.55
N LEU A 41 4.88 -0.19 7.39
CA LEU A 41 5.15 -1.62 7.24
C LEU A 41 6.30 -2.07 8.14
N ARG A 42 7.32 -1.22 8.33
CA ARG A 42 8.46 -1.52 9.22
C ARG A 42 8.02 -1.56 10.69
N GLU A 43 7.13 -0.68 11.12
CA GLU A 43 6.58 -0.68 12.48
C GLU A 43 5.82 -1.97 12.79
N LEU A 44 5.15 -2.55 11.78
CA LEU A 44 4.45 -3.83 11.89
C LEU A 44 5.35 -5.05 11.73
N SER A 45 6.65 -4.86 11.48
CA SER A 45 7.61 -5.95 11.27
C SER A 45 8.34 -6.31 12.57
N ASP A 46 8.47 -7.60 12.87
CA ASP A 46 9.25 -8.13 14.00
C ASP A 46 10.77 -7.88 13.81
N TRP A 47 11.24 -7.80 12.57
CA TRP A 47 12.63 -7.47 12.23
C TRP A 47 12.74 -6.70 10.90
N PRO A 48 13.83 -5.95 10.67
CA PRO A 48 14.02 -5.19 9.44
C PRO A 48 13.96 -6.07 8.18
N GLY A 49 13.10 -5.70 7.24
CA GLY A 49 12.95 -6.42 5.98
C GLY A 49 12.22 -7.77 6.08
N GLN A 50 11.46 -8.02 7.16
CA GLN A 50 10.62 -9.21 7.29
C GLN A 50 9.70 -9.41 6.09
N TYR A 51 9.11 -8.33 5.58
CA TYR A 51 8.26 -8.36 4.40
C TYR A 51 8.95 -7.68 3.21
N ARG A 52 9.00 -8.38 2.07
CA ARG A 52 9.40 -7.75 0.80
C ARG A 52 8.25 -6.88 0.32
N CYS A 53 8.56 -5.67 -0.09
CA CYS A 53 7.59 -4.76 -0.66
C CYS A 53 8.12 -4.12 -1.94
N ARG A 54 7.20 -3.57 -2.73
CA ARG A 54 7.51 -2.77 -3.91
C ARG A 54 6.43 -1.73 -4.15
N PHE A 55 6.83 -0.67 -4.83
CA PHE A 55 5.94 0.38 -5.29
C PHE A 55 5.86 0.34 -6.82
N ASN A 56 4.67 0.59 -7.34
CA ASN A 56 4.45 0.80 -8.76
C ASN A 56 3.40 1.88 -8.99
N PHE A 57 3.46 2.54 -10.14
CA PHE A 57 2.42 3.47 -10.55
C PHE A 57 1.48 2.78 -11.54
N ASP A 58 0.18 2.80 -11.23
CA ASP A 58 -0.85 2.45 -12.19
C ASP A 58 -1.37 3.73 -12.85
N THR A 59 -0.84 4.01 -14.04
CA THR A 59 -1.17 5.17 -14.87
C THR A 59 -1.74 4.76 -16.22
N VAL A 60 -2.18 3.50 -16.35
CA VAL A 60 -2.66 2.94 -17.63
C VAL A 60 -3.92 3.64 -18.12
N HIS A 61 -4.78 4.09 -17.20
CA HIS A 61 -6.01 4.79 -17.55
C HIS A 61 -5.72 6.20 -18.09
N PRO A 62 -6.38 6.66 -19.17
CA PRO A 62 -6.08 7.97 -19.78
C PRO A 62 -6.45 9.16 -18.89
N ASN A 63 -7.48 9.03 -18.06
CA ASN A 63 -7.86 10.07 -17.09
C ASN A 63 -7.02 9.94 -15.80
N PRO A 64 -6.22 10.96 -15.42
CA PRO A 64 -5.36 10.95 -14.22
C PRO A 64 -6.09 10.75 -12.89
N TRP A 65 -7.40 11.02 -12.86
CA TRP A 65 -8.23 10.76 -11.69
C TRP A 65 -8.15 9.30 -11.19
N TYR A 66 -7.91 8.37 -12.11
CA TYR A 66 -7.82 6.93 -11.83
C TYR A 66 -6.39 6.46 -11.60
N HIS A 67 -5.39 7.35 -11.66
CA HIS A 67 -4.01 6.99 -11.40
C HIS A 67 -3.80 6.69 -9.93
N ALA A 68 -2.97 5.69 -9.64
CA ALA A 68 -2.71 5.26 -8.27
C ALA A 68 -1.25 4.87 -8.06
N LEU A 69 -0.77 5.10 -6.84
CA LEU A 69 0.39 4.41 -6.30
C LEU A 69 -0.08 3.05 -5.77
N VAL A 70 0.57 1.99 -6.23
CA VAL A 70 0.28 0.62 -5.83
C VAL A 70 1.42 0.15 -4.92
N PHE A 71 1.08 -0.06 -3.65
CA PHE A 71 2.00 -0.62 -2.67
C PHE A 71 1.71 -2.12 -2.54
N GLU A 72 2.68 -2.96 -2.92
CA GLU A 72 2.54 -4.40 -2.88
C GLU A 72 3.48 -5.01 -1.83
N VAL A 73 2.94 -5.89 -0.99
CA VAL A 73 3.68 -6.56 0.08
C VAL A 73 3.56 -8.08 -0.08
N GLU A 74 4.69 -8.77 -0.01
CA GLU A 74 4.81 -10.20 -0.26
C GLU A 74 4.73 -11.00 1.06
N GLY A 75 3.92 -12.07 1.09
CA GLY A 75 3.94 -13.04 2.18
C GLY A 75 3.41 -12.53 3.54
N VAL A 76 2.76 -11.38 3.54
CA VAL A 76 2.25 -10.73 4.75
C VAL A 76 0.93 -11.36 5.22
N PRO A 77 0.77 -11.68 6.52
CA PRO A 77 -0.48 -12.21 7.08
C PRO A 77 -1.68 -11.25 6.93
N ASP A 78 -2.91 -11.78 6.90
CA ASP A 78 -4.13 -10.94 6.82
C ASP A 78 -4.24 -9.92 7.97
N PRO A 79 -3.97 -10.27 9.24
CA PRO A 79 -4.05 -9.30 10.34
C PRO A 79 -3.06 -8.15 10.21
N VAL A 80 -1.86 -8.42 9.68
CA VAL A 80 -0.83 -7.38 9.47
C VAL A 80 -1.24 -6.43 8.36
N ILE A 81 -1.81 -6.94 7.27
CA ILE A 81 -2.37 -6.07 6.22
C ILE A 81 -3.54 -5.23 6.73
N ALA A 82 -4.44 -5.80 7.55
CA ALA A 82 -5.54 -5.04 8.11
C ALA A 82 -5.03 -3.86 8.95
N ARG A 83 -4.02 -4.08 9.79
CA ARG A 83 -3.38 -3.01 10.58
C ARG A 83 -2.67 -1.97 9.70
N LEU A 84 -1.97 -2.41 8.66
CA LEU A 84 -1.36 -1.49 7.70
C LEU A 84 -2.41 -0.60 7.04
N VAL A 85 -3.54 -1.17 6.61
CA VAL A 85 -4.66 -0.39 6.05
C VAL A 85 -5.21 0.62 7.06
N GLU A 86 -5.35 0.25 8.34
CA GLU A 86 -5.78 1.18 9.40
C GLU A 86 -4.80 2.36 9.58
N MET A 87 -3.48 2.11 9.55
CA MET A 87 -2.46 3.17 9.63
C MET A 87 -2.56 4.12 8.43
N LEU A 88 -2.74 3.57 7.22
CA LEU A 88 -2.91 4.37 6.01
C LEU A 88 -4.23 5.17 5.99
N ILE A 89 -5.30 4.64 6.58
CA ILE A 89 -6.53 5.42 6.83
C ILE A 89 -6.22 6.58 7.78
N GLY A 90 -5.48 6.34 8.87
CA GLY A 90 -5.06 7.38 9.82
C GLY A 90 -4.23 8.51 9.18
N ARG A 91 -3.46 8.20 8.14
CA ARG A 91 -2.72 9.18 7.32
C ARG A 91 -3.57 9.87 6.24
N GLY A 92 -4.85 9.49 6.10
CA GLY A 92 -5.73 10.00 5.05
C GLY A 92 -5.43 9.45 3.64
N LEU A 93 -4.61 8.41 3.53
CA LEU A 93 -4.22 7.81 2.24
C LEU A 93 -5.27 6.83 1.70
N ILE A 94 -6.08 6.26 2.58
CA ILE A 94 -7.22 5.42 2.21
C ILE A 94 -8.48 6.05 2.81
N PRO A 95 -9.56 6.20 2.03
CA PRO A 95 -10.82 6.70 2.60
C PRO A 95 -11.30 5.73 3.67
N SER A 96 -11.58 6.24 4.86
CA SER A 96 -12.35 5.49 5.86
C SER A 96 -13.72 5.18 5.28
N SER A 97 -14.19 3.95 5.40
CA SER A 97 -15.50 3.47 4.89
C SER A 97 -16.72 4.26 5.40
N ASP A 98 -16.52 5.26 6.27
CA ASP A 98 -17.53 6.17 6.82
C ASP A 98 -17.70 7.49 6.05
N THR A 99 -16.97 7.72 4.96
CA THR A 99 -17.16 8.92 4.13
C THR A 99 -17.85 8.55 2.82
N PRO A 100 -19.17 8.80 2.66
CA PRO A 100 -19.80 8.68 1.36
C PRO A 100 -19.16 9.68 0.39
N ASP A 101 -18.86 9.24 -0.83
CA ASP A 101 -18.48 10.12 -1.95
C ASP A 101 -19.52 11.26 -2.04
N ALA A 102 -19.08 12.48 -1.70
CA ALA A 102 -19.87 13.70 -1.85
C ALA A 102 -19.72 14.26 -3.28
#